data_AF-A0A2V9KYW9-F1
#
_entry.id   AF-A0A2V9KYW9-F1
#
_cell.length_a   1.000
_cell.length_b   1.000
_cell.length_c   1.000
_cell.angle_alpha   90.00
_cell.angle_beta   90.00
_cell.angle_gamma   90.00
#
_symmetry.space_group_name_H-M   'P 1'
#
loop_
_entity.id
_entity.type
_entity.pdbx_description
1 polymer ?
#
loop_
_entity_poly.entity_id
_entity_poly.type
_entity_poly.pdbx_seq_one_letter_code
_entity_poly.pdbx_strand_id
1 'polypeptide(L)'
;ILPGLTDDPLALEQLAQRAAAAGAKFLYGNLLFLKPSAMSQFMPFLEREFPHLVRRYRQLYARSAYLHGEYKERMAKLVAELRARYGLDGAREEPPMAGRQPQLALPFGRRL
;
A
#
# COMPACT_ATOMS: atom_id res chain seq x y z
N ILE A 1 -3.69 2.17 0.82
CA ILE A 1 -4.99 2.63 0.29
C ILE A 1 -5.78 1.43 -0.21
N LEU A 2 -6.96 1.19 0.37
CA LEU A 2 -7.86 0.09 0.05
C LEU A 2 -9.04 0.64 -0.76
N PRO A 3 -9.30 0.13 -1.98
CA PRO A 3 -10.38 0.63 -2.83
C PRO A 3 -11.76 0.57 -2.17
N GLY A 4 -12.50 1.67 -2.16
CA GLY A 4 -13.82 1.80 -1.53
C GLY A 4 -13.82 1.77 0.00
N LEU A 5 -12.65 1.73 0.66
CA LEU A 5 -12.54 1.66 2.13
C LEU A 5 -11.72 2.80 2.70
N THR A 6 -10.56 3.09 2.10
CA THR A 6 -9.62 4.13 2.57
C THR A 6 -9.11 5.00 1.42
N ASP A 7 -9.87 5.09 0.33
CA ASP A 7 -9.54 5.83 -0.88
C ASP A 7 -10.38 7.10 -1.09
N ASP A 8 -11.09 7.55 -0.05
CA ASP A 8 -11.83 8.81 -0.06
C ASP A 8 -10.85 10.01 -0.12
N PRO A 9 -10.96 10.90 -1.12
CA PRO A 9 -10.03 12.01 -1.28
C PRO A 9 -10.03 13.00 -0.11
N LEU A 10 -11.20 13.29 0.47
CA LEU A 10 -11.33 14.23 1.58
C LEU A 10 -10.69 13.67 2.85
N ALA A 11 -10.89 12.38 3.13
CA ALA A 11 -10.24 11.69 4.24
C ALA A 11 -8.71 11.66 4.08
N LEU A 12 -8.21 11.44 2.85
CA LEU A 12 -6.78 11.48 2.55
C LEU A 12 -6.20 12.89 2.71
N GLU A 13 -6.95 13.92 2.30
CA GLU A 13 -6.56 15.32 2.50
C GLU A 13 -6.47 15.69 3.99
N GLN A 14 -7.49 15.31 4.78
CA GLN A 14 -7.49 15.50 6.22
C GLN A 14 -6.33 14.78 6.90
N LEU A 15 -6.01 13.56 6.45
CA LEU A 15 -4.84 12.81 6.94
C LEU A 15 -3.54 13.58 6.65
N ALA A 16 -3.35 14.05 5.42
CA ALA A 16 -2.14 14.78 5.02
C ALA A 16 -2.00 16.09 5.81
N GLN A 17 -3.09 16.85 5.94
CA GLN A 17 -3.12 18.10 6.71
C GLN A 17 -2.73 17.87 8.18
N ARG A 18 -3.33 16.86 8.83
CA ARG A 18 -3.04 16.55 10.23
C ARG A 18 -1.62 16.03 10.43
N ALA A 19 -1.12 15.22 9.49
CA ALA A 19 0.26 14.74 9.52
C ALA A 19 1.25 15.91 9.44
N ALA A 20 1.04 16.85 8.50
CA ALA A 20 1.86 18.05 8.38
C ALA A 20 1.81 18.92 9.65
N ALA A 21 0.62 19.12 10.23
CA ALA A 21 0.45 19.86 11.49
C ALA A 21 1.19 19.20 12.67
N ALA A 22 1.37 17.88 12.64
CA ALA A 22 2.14 17.13 13.63
C ALA A 22 3.66 17.08 13.33
N GLY A 23 4.13 17.76 12.28
CA GLY A 23 5.54 17.81 11.91
C GLY A 23 6.03 16.61 11.09
N ALA A 24 5.13 15.85 10.46
CA ALA A 24 5.53 14.81 9.50
C ALA A 24 6.33 15.45 8.35
N LYS A 25 7.38 14.75 7.90
CA LYS A 25 8.27 15.22 6.83
C LYS A 25 7.98 14.59 5.48
N PHE A 26 7.30 13.45 5.46
CA PHE A 26 6.99 12.73 4.24
C PHE A 26 5.62 12.07 4.34
N LEU A 27 4.98 11.88 3.18
CA LEU A 27 3.77 11.08 3.03
C LEU A 27 3.98 10.07 1.90
N TYR A 28 3.66 8.82 2.15
CA TYR A 28 3.74 7.74 1.17
C TYR A 28 2.42 6.98 1.12
N GLY A 29 1.94 6.71 -0.09
CA GLY A 29 0.70 5.97 -0.32
C GLY A 29 0.90 4.93 -1.40
N ASN A 30 0.59 3.67 -1.08
CA ASN A 30 0.49 2.60 -2.05
C ASN A 30 -0.93 2.01 -2.06
N LEU A 31 -1.34 1.49 -3.21
CA LEU A 31 -2.56 0.70 -3.32
C LEU A 31 -2.36 -0.69 -2.73
N LEU A 32 -3.45 -1.28 -2.27
CA LEU A 32 -3.46 -2.62 -1.72
C LEU A 32 -2.89 -3.62 -2.75
N PHE A 33 -1.82 -4.29 -2.33
CA PHE A 33 -1.25 -5.44 -3.02
C PHE A 33 -1.83 -6.72 -2.41
N LEU A 34 -2.53 -7.51 -3.22
CA LEU A 34 -3.33 -8.63 -2.72
C LEU A 34 -2.91 -9.94 -3.39
N LYS A 35 -1.91 -10.61 -2.82
CA LYS A 35 -1.49 -11.96 -3.26
C LYS A 35 -2.58 -13.00 -3.00
N PRO A 36 -2.60 -14.13 -3.73
CA PRO A 36 -3.59 -15.19 -3.52
C PRO A 36 -3.73 -15.66 -2.05
N SER A 37 -2.62 -15.76 -1.31
CA SER A 37 -2.64 -16.14 0.11
C SER A 37 -3.31 -15.11 1.02
N ALA A 38 -3.15 -13.82 0.73
CA ALA A 38 -3.82 -12.76 1.47
C ALA A 38 -5.29 -12.63 1.02
N MET A 39 -5.57 -12.85 -0.26
CA MET A 39 -6.91 -12.81 -0.83
C MET A 39 -7.85 -13.84 -0.18
N SER A 40 -7.34 -15.05 0.12
CA SER A 40 -8.14 -16.11 0.76
C SER A 40 -8.63 -15.74 2.17
N GLN A 41 -7.90 -14.87 2.87
CA GLN A 41 -8.28 -14.36 4.20
C GLN A 41 -9.05 -13.04 4.11
N PHE A 42 -8.70 -12.18 3.15
CA PHE A 42 -9.31 -10.86 3.02
C PHE A 42 -10.73 -10.92 2.43
N MET A 43 -10.99 -11.80 1.46
CA MET A 43 -12.32 -11.90 0.83
C MET A 43 -13.42 -12.33 1.81
N PRO A 44 -13.23 -13.34 2.70
CA PRO A 44 -14.23 -13.66 3.73
C PRO A 44 -14.56 -12.49 4.67
N PHE A 45 -13.53 -11.72 5.08
CA PHE A 45 -13.75 -10.51 5.86
C PHE A 45 -14.58 -9.48 5.06
N LEU A 46 -14.22 -9.25 3.80
CA LEU A 46 -14.90 -8.31 2.92
C LEU A 46 -16.36 -8.73 2.68
N GLU A 47 -16.63 -10.03 2.51
CA GLU A 47 -17.98 -10.57 2.35
C GLU A 47 -18.85 -10.34 3.58
N ARG A 48 -18.28 -10.45 4.78
CA ARG A 48 -19.00 -10.24 6.04
C ARG A 48 -19.26 -8.77 6.35
N GLU A 49 -18.24 -7.93 6.25
CA GLU A 49 -18.32 -6.53 6.71
C GLU A 49 -18.74 -5.56 5.60
N PHE A 50 -18.36 -5.84 4.34
CA PHE A 50 -18.56 -4.93 3.20
C PHE A 50 -19.06 -5.68 1.96
N PRO A 51 -20.22 -6.38 2.04
CA PRO A 51 -20.69 -7.26 0.97
C PRO A 51 -20.85 -6.56 -0.39
N HIS A 52 -21.16 -5.26 -0.38
CA HIS A 52 -21.30 -4.43 -1.59
C HIS A 52 -19.97 -4.21 -2.33
N LEU A 53 -18.81 -4.40 -1.69
CA LEU A 53 -17.49 -4.26 -2.31
C LEU A 53 -16.96 -5.56 -2.94
N VAL A 54 -17.55 -6.71 -2.62
CA VAL A 54 -17.04 -8.04 -3.02
C VAL A 54 -16.90 -8.16 -4.53
N ARG A 55 -17.94 -7.78 -5.29
CA ARG A 55 -17.92 -7.82 -6.76
C ARG A 55 -16.81 -6.93 -7.32
N ARG A 56 -16.64 -5.73 -6.76
CA ARG A 56 -15.61 -4.78 -7.19
C ARG A 56 -14.21 -5.33 -6.94
N TYR A 57 -13.95 -5.92 -5.78
CA TYR A 57 -12.64 -6.49 -5.46
C TYR A 57 -12.32 -7.72 -6.33
N ARG A 58 -13.29 -8.60 -6.58
CA ARG A 58 -13.08 -9.73 -7.51
C ARG A 58 -12.70 -9.24 -8.91
N GLN A 59 -13.30 -8.15 -9.39
CA GLN A 59 -12.94 -7.56 -10.69
C GLN A 59 -11.55 -6.90 -10.67
N LEU A 60 -11.27 -6.09 -9.65
CA LEU A 60 -10.01 -5.36 -9.52
C LEU A 60 -8.79 -6.29 -9.43
N TYR A 61 -8.94 -7.43 -8.75
CA TYR A 61 -7.85 -8.39 -8.51
C TYR A 61 -7.95 -9.68 -9.33
N ALA A 62 -8.79 -9.72 -10.37
CA ALA A 62 -9.02 -10.92 -11.18
C ALA A 62 -7.76 -11.46 -11.89
N ARG A 63 -6.83 -10.57 -12.27
CA ARG A 63 -5.70 -10.90 -13.16
C ARG A 63 -4.33 -10.72 -12.53
N SER A 64 -4.25 -9.95 -11.45
CA SER A 64 -2.98 -9.56 -10.83
C SER A 64 -3.20 -9.23 -9.36
N ALA A 65 -2.19 -9.50 -8.54
CA ALA A 65 -2.14 -9.05 -7.15
C ALA A 65 -1.92 -7.52 -7.04
N TYR A 66 -1.46 -6.88 -8.13
CA TYR A 66 -1.33 -5.44 -8.25
C TYR A 66 -2.49 -4.84 -9.03
N LEU A 67 -2.95 -3.66 -8.59
CA LEU A 67 -3.86 -2.86 -9.41
C LEU A 67 -3.07 -2.13 -10.51
N HIS A 68 -3.69 -2.02 -11.68
CA HIS A 68 -3.15 -1.36 -12.86
C HIS A 68 -4.21 -0.43 -13.47
N GLY A 69 -3.77 0.46 -14.37
CA GLY A 69 -4.65 1.37 -15.12
C GLY A 69 -5.08 2.62 -14.35
N GLU A 70 -6.13 3.26 -14.86
CA GLU A 70 -6.58 4.60 -14.46
C GLU A 70 -6.79 4.76 -12.96
N TYR A 71 -7.33 3.74 -12.29
CA TYR A 71 -7.55 3.80 -10.84
C TYR A 71 -6.23 3.96 -10.07
N LYS A 72 -5.18 3.23 -10.46
CA LYS A 72 -3.85 3.35 -9.84
C LYS A 72 -3.24 4.71 -10.11
N GLU A 73 -3.31 5.17 -11.35
CA GLU A 73 -2.76 6.47 -11.75
C GLU A 73 -3.44 7.61 -11.03
N ARG A 74 -4.77 7.59 -10.93
CA ARG A 74 -5.55 8.58 -10.19
C ARG A 74 -5.15 8.65 -8.71
N MET A 75 -4.99 7.50 -8.06
CA MET A 75 -4.61 7.46 -6.65
C MET A 75 -3.15 7.88 -6.45
N ALA A 76 -2.24 7.49 -7.34
CA ALA A 76 -0.86 7.96 -7.30
C ALA A 76 -0.78 9.48 -7.47
N LYS A 77 -1.55 10.05 -8.42
CA LYS A 77 -1.64 11.49 -8.65
C LYS A 77 -2.17 12.22 -7.42
N LEU A 78 -3.27 11.76 -6.84
CA LEU A 78 -3.85 12.34 -5.62
C LEU A 78 -2.83 12.36 -4.47
N VAL A 79 -2.14 11.25 -4.23
CA VAL A 79 -1.10 11.19 -3.18
C VAL A 79 0.03 12.17 -3.47
N ALA A 80 0.48 12.28 -4.72
CA ALA A 80 1.51 13.23 -5.10
C ALA A 80 1.07 14.70 -4.92
N GLU A 81 -0.17 15.02 -5.29
CA GLU A 81 -0.76 16.36 -5.10
C GLU A 81 -0.84 16.72 -3.61
N LEU A 82 -1.33 15.80 -2.77
CA LEU A 82 -1.40 16.00 -1.32
C LEU A 82 -0.01 16.18 -0.71
N ARG A 83 0.98 15.41 -1.15
CA ARG A 83 2.38 15.57 -0.73
C ARG A 83 2.88 16.98 -1.02
N ALA A 84 2.72 17.44 -2.25
CA ALA A 84 3.17 18.76 -2.66
C ALA A 84 2.43 19.88 -1.90
N ARG A 85 1.11 19.74 -1.75
CA ARG A 85 0.26 20.75 -1.09
C ARG A 85 0.59 20.97 0.38
N TYR A 86 1.00 19.92 1.10
CA TYR A 86 1.26 19.98 2.53
C TYR A 86 2.75 19.91 2.90
N GLY A 87 3.66 20.01 1.93
CA GLY A 87 5.12 19.98 2.19
C GLY A 87 5.62 18.64 2.74
N LEU A 88 5.04 17.52 2.26
CA LEU A 88 5.34 16.15 2.69
C LEU A 88 6.17 15.40 1.62
N ASP A 89 7.06 16.14 0.96
CA ASP A 89 7.95 15.69 -0.10
C ASP A 89 9.30 15.19 0.40
N GLY A 90 9.56 15.29 1.71
CA GLY A 90 10.78 14.78 2.33
C GLY A 90 11.09 13.34 1.93
N ALA A 91 12.38 13.03 1.83
CA ALA A 91 12.83 11.69 1.54
C ALA A 91 12.38 10.76 2.69
N ARG A 92 11.78 9.63 2.33
CA ARG A 92 11.74 8.50 3.25
C ARG A 92 13.20 8.11 3.47
N GLU A 93 13.69 8.25 4.69
CA GLU A 93 14.91 7.56 5.11
C GLU A 93 14.56 6.06 5.09
N GLU A 94 14.56 5.45 3.89
CA GLU A 94 14.68 4.01 3.80
C GLU A 94 16.12 3.72 4.19
N PRO A 95 16.37 3.02 5.32
CA PRO A 95 17.69 2.45 5.52
C PRO A 95 18.00 1.68 4.23
N PRO A 96 19.21 1.83 3.65
CA PRO A 96 19.56 1.16 2.42
C PRO A 96 19.14 -0.31 2.57
N MET A 97 18.34 -0.82 1.60
CA MET A 97 17.97 -2.24 1.60
C MET A 97 19.22 -3.01 1.92
N ALA A 98 19.22 -3.77 3.04
CA ALA A 98 20.41 -4.42 3.58
C ALA A 98 21.20 -4.99 2.41
N GLY A 99 22.27 -4.27 2.01
CA GLY A 99 22.93 -4.56 0.74
C GLY A 99 23.35 -6.00 0.83
N ARG A 100 22.99 -6.82 -0.19
CA ARG A 100 23.18 -8.29 -0.21
C ARG A 100 24.40 -8.65 0.63
N GLN A 101 24.18 -8.93 1.93
CA GLN A 101 25.29 -9.34 2.75
C GLN A 101 25.64 -10.71 2.20
N PRO A 102 26.93 -10.99 1.90
CA PRO A 102 27.31 -12.32 1.47
C PRO A 102 26.72 -13.29 2.48
N GLN A 103 25.82 -14.16 1.99
CA GLN A 103 25.11 -15.07 2.85
C GLN A 103 26.15 -15.95 3.52
N LEU A 104 26.41 -15.70 4.80
CA LEU A 104 27.35 -16.49 5.58
C LEU A 104 26.82 -17.93 5.54
N ALA A 105 27.67 -18.84 5.08
CA ALA A 105 27.32 -20.24 5.01
C ALA A 105 26.84 -20.69 6.40
N LEU A 106 25.58 -21.12 6.49
CA LEU A 106 25.08 -21.69 7.73
C LEU A 106 25.85 -22.98 8.00
N PRO A 107 26.32 -23.23 9.24
CA PRO A 107 27.19 -24.36 9.57
C PRO A 107 26.48 -25.73 9.55
N PHE A 108 25.33 -25.85 8.87
CA PHE A 108 24.50 -27.05 8.86
C PHE A 108 24.84 -28.04 7.73
N GLY A 109 25.94 -27.84 7.01
CA GLY A 109 26.38 -28.71 5.93
C GLY A 109 27.52 -29.66 6.30
N ARG A 110 27.30 -30.64 7.18
CA ARG A 110 27.89 -32.01 7.12
C ARG A 110 27.52 -32.89 8.32
N ARG A 111 26.65 -33.85 8.08
CA ARG A 111 26.52 -35.20 8.68
C ARG A 111 25.39 -35.85 7.86
N LEU A 112 25.57 -36.90 7.07
CA LEU A 112 26.56 -37.98 6.97
C LEU A 112 26.83 -38.27 5.49
#